data_AF-A0A1A0FHA7-F1
#
_entry.id   AF-A0A1A0FHA7-F1
#
_cell.length_a   1.000
_cell.length_b   1.000
_cell.length_c   1.000
_cell.angle_alpha   90.00
_cell.angle_beta   90.00
_cell.angle_gamma   90.00
#
_symmetry.space_group_name_H-M   'P 1'
#
loop_
_entity.id
_entity.type
_entity.pdbx_description
1 polymer ?
#
loop_
_entity_poly.entity_id
_entity_poly.type
_entity_poly.pdbx_seq_one_letter_code
_entity_poly.pdbx_strand_id
1 'polypeptide(L)'
;MTCQRGWQLVVLTFLALFLAACAQTPGKGDDVPSAPPPPKVDNAQSPGDEAACRLDDIQYAVGTPLGDTSSDALARQSGAEQVRVLRPGEAATMDHRPGRLNIHLDDNDVIEELRCG
;
A
#
# COMPACT_ATOMS: atom_id res chain seq x y z
N MET A 1 44.57 -16.17 44.63
CA MET A 1 43.71 -16.67 43.54
C MET A 1 42.26 -16.82 44.03
N THR A 2 41.52 -15.73 44.24
CA THR A 2 40.10 -15.83 44.72
C THR A 2 39.23 -14.60 44.39
N CYS A 3 39.60 -13.69 43.48
CA CYS A 3 38.82 -12.47 43.21
C CYS A 3 37.93 -12.48 41.95
N GLN A 4 37.96 -13.56 41.16
CA GLN A 4 37.31 -13.59 39.83
C GLN A 4 35.97 -14.38 39.78
N ARG A 5 35.71 -15.21 40.81
CA ARG A 5 34.49 -16.05 40.90
C ARG A 5 33.25 -15.31 41.42
N GLY A 6 33.43 -14.15 42.06
CA GLY A 6 32.32 -13.33 42.57
C GLY A 6 31.59 -12.55 41.46
N TRP A 7 32.34 -12.02 40.48
CA TRP A 7 31.77 -11.22 39.40
C TRP A 7 30.96 -12.07 38.40
N GLN A 8 31.38 -13.31 38.12
CA GLN A 8 30.65 -14.19 37.21
C GLN A 8 29.25 -14.57 37.71
N LEU A 9 29.04 -14.66 39.02
CA LEU A 9 27.74 -14.98 39.60
C LEU A 9 26.76 -13.79 39.52
N VAL A 10 27.25 -12.55 39.60
CA VAL A 10 26.42 -11.33 39.52
C VAL A 10 25.92 -11.09 38.09
N VAL A 11 26.74 -11.38 37.07
CA VAL A 11 26.38 -11.19 35.64
C VAL A 11 25.32 -12.21 35.19
N LEU A 12 25.40 -13.46 35.68
CA LEU A 12 24.41 -14.50 35.36
C LEU A 12 23.03 -14.26 35.99
N THR A 13 22.96 -13.60 37.15
CA THR A 13 21.67 -13.23 37.78
C THR A 13 20.97 -12.05 37.10
N PHE A 14 21.68 -11.11 36.48
CA PHE A 14 21.05 -9.96 35.83
C PHE A 14 20.47 -10.27 34.44
N LEU A 15 20.99 -11.28 33.73
CA LEU A 15 20.49 -11.69 32.41
C LEU A 15 19.11 -12.36 32.48
N ALA A 16 18.77 -13.02 33.61
CA ALA A 16 17.49 -13.68 33.80
C ALA A 16 16.32 -12.71 34.09
N LEU A 17 16.61 -11.46 34.51
CA LEU A 17 15.60 -10.44 34.80
C LEU A 17 15.10 -9.69 33.56
N PHE A 18 15.75 -9.83 32.39
CA PHE A 18 15.35 -9.12 31.17
C PHE A 18 14.37 -9.89 30.26
N LEU A 19 14.09 -11.17 30.51
CA LEU A 19 13.19 -11.96 29.63
C LEU A 19 11.70 -11.93 30.05
N ALA A 20 11.33 -11.31 31.17
CA ALA A 20 9.95 -11.36 31.68
C ALA A 20 9.07 -10.17 31.27
N ALA A 21 9.54 -9.24 30.42
CA ALA A 21 8.82 -8.00 30.12
C ALA A 21 7.86 -8.06 28.90
N CYS A 22 7.81 -9.17 28.15
CA CYS A 22 6.86 -9.33 27.05
C CYS A 22 5.74 -10.35 27.35
N ALA A 23 5.40 -10.56 28.63
CA ALA A 23 4.18 -11.27 29.00
C ALA A 23 2.98 -10.30 28.89
N GLN A 24 2.58 -10.01 27.65
CA GLN A 24 1.34 -9.29 27.33
C GLN A 24 0.14 -10.16 27.76
N THR A 25 -0.49 -9.78 28.87
CA THR A 25 -1.76 -10.36 29.31
C THR A 25 -2.82 -10.09 28.23
N PRO A 26 -3.50 -11.11 27.69
CA PRO A 26 -4.63 -10.87 26.79
C PRO A 26 -5.71 -10.13 27.58
N GLY A 27 -5.93 -8.87 27.24
CA GLY A 27 -7.07 -8.12 27.75
C GLY A 27 -8.33 -8.90 27.40
N LYS A 28 -9.07 -9.31 28.42
CA LYS A 28 -10.42 -9.85 28.29
C LYS A 28 -11.27 -8.73 27.67
N GLY A 29 -11.43 -8.80 26.35
CA GLY A 29 -12.22 -7.87 25.56
C GLY A 29 -13.69 -8.09 25.86
N ASP A 30 -14.17 -7.51 26.95
CA ASP A 30 -15.60 -7.42 27.22
C ASP A 30 -16.15 -6.24 26.39
N ASP A 31 -16.92 -6.60 25.38
CA ASP A 31 -17.94 -5.82 24.67
C ASP A 31 -17.53 -4.49 23.99
N VAL A 32 -16.74 -4.57 22.91
CA VAL A 32 -16.72 -3.53 21.87
C VAL A 32 -17.79 -3.85 20.84
N PRO A 33 -18.82 -3.01 20.64
CA PRO A 33 -19.80 -3.21 19.57
C PRO A 33 -19.08 -3.33 18.23
N SER A 34 -19.38 -4.38 17.46
CA SER A 34 -18.82 -4.58 16.14
C SER A 34 -18.98 -3.33 15.29
N ALA A 35 -17.87 -2.83 14.75
CA ALA A 35 -17.90 -1.74 13.79
C ALA A 35 -18.80 -2.14 12.61
N PRO A 36 -19.63 -1.21 12.08
CA PRO A 36 -20.40 -1.47 10.89
C PRO A 36 -19.45 -1.90 9.75
N PRO A 37 -19.88 -2.81 8.86
CA PRO A 37 -19.07 -3.23 7.73
C PRO A 37 -18.67 -1.98 6.91
N PRO A 38 -17.45 -1.94 6.35
CA PRO A 38 -17.04 -0.82 5.52
C PRO A 38 -18.04 -0.65 4.37
N PRO A 39 -18.34 0.60 3.95
CA PRO A 39 -19.16 0.83 2.78
C PRO A 39 -18.54 0.07 1.61
N LYS A 40 -19.38 -0.70 0.90
CA LYS A 40 -18.95 -1.33 -0.34
C LYS A 40 -18.82 -0.20 -1.35
N VAL A 41 -17.60 0.06 -1.81
CA VAL A 41 -17.36 0.87 -3.00
C VAL A 41 -17.46 -0.08 -4.19
N ASP A 42 -18.60 -0.04 -4.86
CA ASP A 42 -18.76 -0.62 -6.17
C ASP A 42 -17.89 0.18 -7.14
N ASN A 43 -16.82 -0.44 -7.67
CA ASN A 43 -15.97 0.11 -8.74
C ASN A 43 -16.73 0.29 -10.07
N ALA A 44 -18.07 0.28 -10.04
CA ALA A 44 -18.87 0.64 -11.18
C ALA A 44 -18.80 2.16 -11.31
N GLN A 45 -18.07 2.62 -12.32
CA GLN A 45 -18.08 3.99 -12.86
C GLN A 45 -19.45 4.62 -12.60
N SER A 46 -19.50 5.64 -11.73
CA SER A 46 -20.77 6.29 -11.41
C SER A 46 -21.32 6.93 -12.70
N PRO A 47 -22.55 6.60 -13.14
CA PRO A 47 -23.09 7.12 -14.38
C PRO A 47 -23.46 8.60 -14.17
N GLY A 48 -22.49 9.47 -14.40
CA GLY A 48 -22.60 10.91 -14.20
C GLY A 48 -21.32 11.70 -14.51
N ASP A 49 -20.18 11.02 -14.62
CA ASP A 49 -18.88 11.67 -14.88
C ASP A 49 -18.49 11.62 -16.36
N GLU A 50 -19.15 12.41 -17.21
CA GLU A 50 -18.79 12.55 -18.63
C GLU A 50 -17.37 13.17 -18.85
N ALA A 51 -16.69 13.56 -17.76
CA ALA A 51 -15.30 14.01 -17.72
C ALA A 51 -14.37 13.09 -16.89
N ALA A 52 -14.81 11.88 -16.52
CA ALA A 52 -13.96 10.91 -15.83
C ALA A 52 -13.03 10.19 -16.81
N CYS A 53 -11.82 9.90 -16.31
CA CYS A 53 -10.89 8.97 -16.92
C CYS A 53 -11.59 7.63 -17.22
N ARG A 54 -11.56 7.21 -18.49
CA ARG A 54 -12.16 5.96 -19.01
C ARG A 54 -11.13 4.85 -19.00
N LEU A 55 -11.21 3.98 -18.00
CA LEU A 55 -10.23 2.92 -17.79
C LEU A 55 -10.33 1.80 -18.83
N ASP A 56 -11.56 1.44 -19.22
CA ASP A 56 -11.84 0.37 -20.18
C ASP A 56 -11.13 0.59 -21.53
N ASP A 57 -10.99 1.85 -21.96
CA ASP A 57 -10.35 2.24 -23.21
C ASP A 57 -8.84 1.91 -23.25
N ILE A 58 -8.20 1.75 -22.09
CA ILE A 58 -6.75 1.58 -21.96
C ILE A 58 -6.34 0.28 -21.27
N GLN A 59 -7.31 -0.57 -20.90
CA GLN A 59 -7.05 -1.79 -20.14
C GLN A 59 -6.13 -2.78 -20.87
N TYR A 60 -6.06 -2.69 -22.21
CA TYR A 60 -5.19 -3.48 -23.07
C TYR A 60 -3.69 -3.28 -22.78
N ALA A 61 -3.30 -2.18 -22.14
CA ALA A 61 -1.89 -1.85 -21.90
C ALA A 61 -1.29 -2.61 -20.70
N VAL A 62 -2.12 -3.21 -19.83
CA VAL A 62 -1.64 -4.03 -18.71
C VAL A 62 -0.84 -5.22 -19.24
N GLY A 63 0.32 -5.48 -18.63
CA GLY A 63 1.27 -6.51 -19.05
C GLY A 63 2.20 -6.10 -20.18
N THR A 64 2.11 -4.86 -20.67
CA THR A 64 3.02 -4.31 -21.69
C THR A 64 4.05 -3.39 -21.02
N PRO A 65 5.32 -3.37 -21.47
CA PRO A 65 6.28 -2.35 -21.04
C PRO A 65 5.75 -0.94 -21.32
N LEU A 66 5.87 -0.02 -20.36
CA LEU A 66 5.45 1.37 -20.56
C LEU A 66 6.19 2.02 -21.74
N GLY A 67 7.43 1.61 -22.00
CA GLY A 67 8.25 2.11 -23.12
C GLY A 67 7.78 1.68 -24.52
N ASP A 68 6.99 0.60 -24.61
CA ASP A 68 6.36 0.17 -25.87
C ASP A 68 5.07 0.96 -26.15
N THR A 69 4.58 1.71 -25.15
CA THR A 69 3.48 2.67 -25.24
C THR A 69 3.95 4.04 -24.74
N SER A 70 3.03 4.95 -24.41
CA SER A 70 3.35 6.23 -23.81
C SER A 70 2.29 6.61 -22.77
N SER A 71 2.74 7.11 -21.62
CA SER A 71 1.85 7.66 -20.59
C SER A 71 0.89 8.70 -21.17
N ASP A 72 1.35 9.52 -22.11
CA ASP A 72 0.56 10.59 -22.74
C ASP A 72 -0.45 10.02 -23.75
N ALA A 73 -0.14 8.89 -24.38
CA ALA A 73 -1.08 8.18 -25.24
C ALA A 73 -2.21 7.58 -24.40
N LEU A 74 -1.87 6.92 -23.29
CA LEU A 74 -2.83 6.36 -22.34
C LEU A 74 -3.70 7.45 -21.70
N ALA A 75 -3.11 8.60 -21.35
CA ALA A 75 -3.85 9.77 -20.86
C ALA A 75 -4.90 10.23 -21.87
N ARG A 76 -4.49 10.45 -23.12
CA ARG A 76 -5.37 10.94 -24.19
C ARG A 76 -6.49 9.95 -24.50
N GLN A 77 -6.17 8.66 -24.55
CA GLN A 77 -7.14 7.61 -24.84
C GLN A 77 -8.17 7.44 -23.73
N SER A 78 -7.74 7.48 -22.46
CA SER A 78 -8.65 7.47 -21.31
C SER A 78 -9.38 8.80 -21.10
N GLY A 79 -8.89 9.90 -21.68
CA GLY A 79 -9.41 11.24 -21.42
C GLY A 79 -8.97 11.83 -20.07
N ALA A 80 -7.93 11.27 -19.44
CA ALA A 80 -7.37 11.81 -18.21
C ALA A 80 -6.69 13.17 -18.44
N GLU A 81 -6.90 14.11 -17.52
CA GLU A 81 -6.27 15.44 -17.51
C GLU A 81 -4.84 15.40 -16.95
N GLN A 82 -4.58 14.45 -16.06
CA GLN A 82 -3.32 14.27 -15.36
C GLN A 82 -2.90 12.80 -15.39
N VAL A 83 -1.59 12.56 -15.46
CA VAL A 83 -1.02 11.21 -15.30
C VAL A 83 -0.01 11.20 -14.18
N ARG A 84 -0.02 10.13 -13.39
CA ARG A 84 1.02 9.80 -12.42
C ARG A 84 1.52 8.38 -12.70
N VAL A 85 2.82 8.24 -12.90
CA VAL A 85 3.48 6.94 -12.99
C VAL A 85 4.04 6.62 -11.60
N LEU A 86 3.82 5.40 -11.13
CA LEU A 86 4.26 4.91 -9.82
C LEU A 86 5.08 3.64 -10.00
N ARG A 87 6.31 3.64 -9.51
CA ARG A 87 7.16 2.44 -9.44
C ARG A 87 7.03 1.72 -8.09
N PRO A 88 7.53 0.48 -7.97
CA PRO A 88 7.50 -0.24 -6.72
C PRO A 88 8.20 0.53 -5.58
N GLY A 89 7.50 0.68 -4.46
CA GLY A 89 7.99 1.38 -3.27
C GLY A 89 7.84 2.90 -3.30
N GLU A 90 7.37 3.51 -4.40
CA GLU A 90 7.08 4.94 -4.43
C GLU A 90 5.85 5.27 -3.60
N ALA A 91 6.03 6.17 -2.63
CA ALA A 91 4.93 6.64 -1.81
C ALA A 91 4.08 7.66 -2.56
N ALA A 92 2.76 7.47 -2.53
CA ALA A 92 1.78 8.43 -3.02
C ALA A 92 0.74 8.74 -1.95
N THR A 93 0.23 9.97 -1.96
CA THR A 93 -0.92 10.35 -1.14
C THR A 93 -2.21 9.72 -1.67
N MET A 94 -3.14 9.42 -0.76
CA MET A 94 -4.44 8.83 -1.08
C MET A 94 -5.50 9.90 -1.42
N ASP A 95 -5.12 10.95 -2.15
CA ASP A 95 -6.04 11.99 -2.60
C ASP A 95 -6.78 11.53 -3.85
N HIS A 96 -8.12 11.46 -3.82
CA HIS A 96 -8.90 11.07 -5.00
C HIS A 96 -9.07 12.24 -5.99
N ARG A 97 -8.64 12.06 -7.24
CA ARG A 97 -8.78 12.99 -8.36
C ARG A 97 -9.36 12.25 -9.59
N PRO A 98 -10.66 12.41 -9.90
CA PRO A 98 -11.32 11.62 -10.95
C PRO A 98 -10.72 11.84 -12.37
N GLY A 99 -10.10 13.00 -12.61
CA GLY A 99 -9.42 13.32 -13.86
C GLY A 99 -7.96 12.82 -13.96
N ARG A 100 -7.46 12.05 -12.99
CA ARG A 100 -6.07 11.56 -12.98
C ARG A 100 -6.01 10.06 -13.31
N LEU A 101 -5.09 9.70 -14.19
CA LEU A 101 -4.68 8.32 -14.42
C LEU A 101 -3.43 8.00 -13.59
N ASN A 102 -3.48 6.95 -12.79
CA ASN A 102 -2.32 6.35 -12.15
C ASN A 102 -1.91 5.11 -12.95
N ILE A 103 -0.63 5.05 -13.32
CA ILE A 103 0.00 3.92 -14.00
C ILE A 103 0.97 3.29 -13.00
N HIS A 104 0.64 2.09 -12.52
CA HIS A 104 1.50 1.32 -11.63
C HIS A 104 2.40 0.42 -12.46
N LEU A 105 3.69 0.50 -12.22
CA LEU A 105 4.71 -0.31 -12.88
C LEU A 105 5.28 -1.34 -11.92
N ASP A 106 5.70 -2.47 -12.46
CA ASP A 106 6.54 -3.44 -11.77
C ASP A 106 8.03 -3.04 -11.82
N ASP A 107 8.90 -3.91 -11.28
CA ASP A 107 10.35 -3.69 -11.25
C ASP A 107 11.00 -3.67 -12.65
N ASN A 108 10.29 -4.13 -13.69
CA ASN A 108 10.75 -4.22 -15.08
C ASN A 108 10.11 -3.17 -16.00
N ASP A 109 9.47 -2.13 -15.44
CA ASP A 109 8.74 -1.11 -16.22
C ASP A 109 7.54 -1.64 -17.01
N VAL A 110 7.00 -2.80 -16.60
CA VAL A 110 5.76 -3.36 -17.15
C VAL A 110 4.58 -2.79 -16.38
N ILE A 111 3.53 -2.38 -17.10
CA ILE A 111 2.29 -1.87 -16.50
C ILE A 111 1.60 -3.02 -15.76
N GLU A 112 1.56 -2.95 -14.43
CA GLU A 112 0.89 -3.93 -13.56
C GLU A 112 -0.58 -3.56 -13.33
N GLU A 113 -0.87 -2.27 -13.13
CA GLU A 113 -2.21 -1.78 -12.84
C GLU A 113 -2.43 -0.37 -13.41
N LEU A 114 -3.66 -0.11 -13.87
CA LEU A 114 -4.12 1.21 -14.28
C LEU A 114 -5.31 1.60 -13.39
N ARG A 115 -5.30 2.81 -12.84
CA ARG A 115 -6.42 3.34 -12.04
C ARG A 115 -6.71 4.80 -12.34
N CYS A 116 -7.98 5.10 -12.54
CA CYS A 116 -8.47 6.46 -12.49
C CYS A 116 -8.69 6.87 -11.01
N GLY A 117 -8.25 8.08 -10.63
CA GLY A 117 -8.39 8.60 -9.27
C GLY A 117 -7.17 9.25 -8.66
#